data_AF-A0A067EDA5-F1
#
_entry.id   AF-A0A067EDA5-F1
#
_cell.length_a   1.000
_cell.length_b   1.000
_cell.length_c   1.000
_cell.angle_alpha   90.00
_cell.angle_beta   90.00
_cell.angle_gamma   90.00
#
_symmetry.space_group_name_H-M   'P 1'
#
loop_
_entity.id
_entity.type
_entity.pdbx_description
1 polymer ?
#
loop_
_entity_poly.entity_id
_entity_poly.type
_entity_poly.pdbx_seq_one_letter_code
_entity_poly.pdbx_strand_id
1 'polypeptide(L)'
;MVSYFMNSCGLSAKSALAASKKVSIKNTEGADSVLRLLGNHGFTNLQISKVVRVCPQIIALNCERNLLPKIEFFGSIGVLSDDLPKLISSTPHLLAVSLKNRLSPNYNFLKNIVVLDEVVVRVMKRMKWAFLRDFNSNLAPNIAFLREIGVPASNISNFVISNPCGASIIPS
;
A
#
# COMPACT_ATOMS: atom_id res chain seq x y z
N MET A 1 -12.02 -12.45 -21.02
CA MET A 1 -11.49 -11.64 -19.89
C MET A 1 -12.20 -11.93 -18.57
N VAL A 2 -13.54 -11.93 -18.52
CA VAL A 2 -14.29 -12.38 -17.32
C VAL A 2 -13.87 -13.79 -16.90
N SER A 3 -13.78 -14.72 -17.87
CA SER A 3 -13.30 -16.10 -17.66
C SER A 3 -11.92 -16.18 -17.02
N TYR A 4 -10.97 -15.33 -17.43
CA TYR A 4 -9.63 -15.28 -16.84
C TYR A 4 -9.69 -14.90 -15.35
N PHE A 5 -10.45 -13.85 -15.02
CA PHE A 5 -10.63 -13.43 -13.63
C PHE A 5 -11.29 -14.52 -12.77
N MET A 6 -12.20 -15.32 -13.34
CA MET A 6 -12.81 -16.44 -12.63
C MET A 6 -11.81 -17.59 -12.42
N ASN A 7 -11.19 -18.04 -13.50
CA ASN A 7 -10.40 -19.27 -13.51
C ASN A 7 -9.01 -19.06 -12.89
N SER A 8 -8.32 -17.98 -13.25
CA SER A 8 -6.94 -17.71 -12.82
C SER A 8 -6.87 -16.88 -11.53
N CYS A 9 -7.77 -15.91 -11.36
CA CYS A 9 -7.76 -15.03 -10.18
C CYS A 9 -8.73 -15.48 -9.06
N GLY A 10 -9.51 -16.55 -9.28
CA GLY A 10 -10.46 -17.07 -8.29
C GLY A 10 -11.57 -16.09 -7.91
N LEU A 11 -12.02 -15.26 -8.85
CA LEU A 11 -13.13 -14.33 -8.64
C LEU A 11 -14.48 -14.99 -8.92
N SER A 12 -15.52 -14.59 -8.18
CA SER A 12 -16.90 -14.93 -8.54
C SER A 12 -17.31 -14.22 -9.84
N ALA A 13 -18.27 -14.77 -10.59
CA ALA A 13 -18.74 -14.18 -11.85
C ALA A 13 -19.08 -12.68 -11.75
N LYS A 14 -19.77 -12.26 -10.66
CA LYS A 14 -20.08 -10.85 -10.39
C LYS A 14 -18.83 -10.00 -10.24
N SER A 15 -17.87 -10.45 -9.44
CA SER A 15 -16.62 -9.71 -9.22
C SER A 15 -15.69 -9.73 -10.42
N ALA A 16 -15.66 -10.82 -11.18
CA ALA A 16 -14.91 -10.95 -12.43
C ALA A 16 -15.44 -10.00 -13.50
N LEU A 17 -16.77 -9.87 -13.63
CA LEU A 17 -17.39 -8.90 -14.52
C LEU A 17 -17.07 -7.46 -14.11
N ALA A 18 -17.07 -7.15 -12.81
CA ALA A 18 -16.69 -5.84 -12.31
C ALA A 18 -15.20 -5.53 -12.58
N ALA A 19 -14.32 -6.52 -12.41
CA ALA A 19 -12.90 -6.41 -12.67
C ALA A 19 -12.60 -6.18 -14.16
N SER A 20 -13.24 -6.95 -15.05
CA SER A 20 -13.04 -6.82 -16.50
C SER A 20 -13.50 -5.49 -17.08
N LYS A 21 -14.37 -4.75 -16.38
CA LYS A 21 -14.76 -3.39 -16.74
C LYS A 21 -13.72 -2.34 -16.33
N LYS A 22 -12.88 -2.64 -15.33
CA LYS A 22 -11.88 -1.71 -14.77
C LYS A 22 -10.51 -1.85 -15.42
N VAL A 23 -10.17 -3.03 -15.92
CA VAL A 23 -8.86 -3.30 -16.51
C VAL A 23 -9.00 -4.23 -17.71
N SER A 24 -8.23 -3.95 -18.76
CA SER A 24 -8.11 -4.80 -19.93
C SER A 24 -6.80 -5.60 -19.88
N ILE A 25 -6.90 -6.93 -19.86
CA ILE A 25 -5.74 -7.83 -19.96
C ILE A 25 -5.39 -7.98 -21.44
N LYS A 26 -4.28 -7.37 -21.86
CA LYS A 26 -3.77 -7.49 -23.24
C LYS A 26 -2.96 -8.76 -23.47
N ASN A 27 -2.27 -9.23 -22.43
CA ASN A 27 -1.43 -10.42 -22.45
C ASN A 27 -1.67 -11.22 -21.17
N THR A 28 -2.03 -12.50 -21.29
CA THR A 28 -2.23 -13.40 -20.15
C THR A 28 -0.91 -13.80 -19.50
N GLU A 29 0.19 -13.93 -20.23
CA GLU A 29 1.49 -14.29 -19.65
C GLU A 29 1.99 -13.24 -18.65
N GLY A 30 1.77 -11.95 -18.97
CA GLY A 30 2.09 -10.85 -18.06
C GLY A 30 1.22 -10.89 -16.79
N ALA A 31 -0.06 -11.20 -16.96
CA ALA A 31 -1.00 -11.35 -15.85
C ALA A 31 -0.66 -12.57 -14.98
N ASP A 32 -0.32 -13.71 -15.58
CA ASP A 32 0.10 -14.93 -14.89
C ASP A 32 1.42 -14.70 -14.13
N SER A 33 2.33 -13.91 -14.71
CA SER A 33 3.57 -13.51 -14.03
C SER A 33 3.29 -12.68 -12.77
N VAL A 34 2.27 -11.82 -12.77
CA VAL A 34 1.84 -11.07 -11.58
C VAL A 34 1.34 -12.04 -10.50
N LEU A 35 0.49 -12.99 -10.87
CA LEU A 35 -0.05 -13.99 -9.93
C LEU A 35 1.08 -14.84 -9.33
N ARG A 36 2.00 -15.32 -10.17
CA ARG A 36 3.16 -16.11 -9.74
C ARG A 36 4.09 -15.31 -8.83
N LEU A 37 4.36 -14.04 -9.14
CA LEU A 37 5.18 -13.19 -8.29
C LEU A 37 4.56 -13.05 -6.89
N LEU A 38 3.26 -12.77 -6.79
CA LEU A 38 2.58 -12.70 -5.50
C LEU A 38 2.65 -14.04 -4.76
N GLY A 39 2.43 -15.16 -5.44
CA GLY A 39 2.57 -16.50 -4.85
C GLY A 39 3.97 -16.77 -4.30
N ASN A 40 5.01 -16.43 -5.06
CA ASN A 40 6.41 -16.57 -4.65
C ASN A 40 6.76 -15.71 -3.42
N HIS A 41 6.00 -14.64 -3.16
CA HIS A 41 6.12 -13.80 -1.96
C HIS A 41 5.10 -14.15 -0.87
N GLY A 42 4.60 -15.39 -0.85
CA GLY A 42 3.82 -15.95 0.25
C GLY A 42 2.33 -15.60 0.24
N PHE A 43 1.81 -15.02 -0.84
CA PHE A 43 0.38 -14.74 -0.94
C PHE A 43 -0.40 -16.01 -1.26
N THR A 44 -1.43 -16.31 -0.47
CA THR A 44 -2.36 -17.40 -0.79
C THR A 44 -3.29 -17.03 -1.93
N ASN A 45 -3.88 -18.04 -2.60
CA ASN A 45 -4.88 -17.82 -3.66
C ASN A 45 -6.06 -16.94 -3.19
N LEU A 46 -6.48 -17.08 -1.92
CA LEU A 46 -7.53 -16.24 -1.33
C LEU A 46 -7.09 -14.77 -1.18
N GLN A 47 -5.83 -14.55 -0.77
CA GLN A 47 -5.26 -13.21 -0.66
C GLN A 47 -5.11 -12.57 -2.05
N ILE A 48 -4.59 -13.31 -3.03
CA ILE A 48 -4.46 -12.86 -4.42
C ILE A 48 -5.84 -12.50 -4.99
N SER A 49 -6.84 -13.38 -4.85
CA SER A 49 -8.23 -13.13 -5.25
C SER A 49 -8.77 -11.85 -4.61
N LYS A 50 -8.54 -11.64 -3.31
CA LYS A 50 -8.95 -10.41 -2.61
C LYS A 50 -8.26 -9.17 -3.18
N VAL A 51 -6.96 -9.21 -3.43
CA VAL A 51 -6.18 -8.10 -4.00
C VAL A 51 -6.70 -7.75 -5.39
N VAL A 52 -6.84 -8.74 -6.28
CA VAL A 52 -7.33 -8.54 -7.66
C VAL A 52 -8.78 -8.05 -7.67
N ARG A 53 -9.64 -8.53 -6.77
CA ARG A 53 -11.02 -8.06 -6.63
C ARG A 53 -11.10 -6.57 -6.32
N VAL A 54 -10.29 -6.12 -5.36
CA VAL A 54 -10.30 -4.73 -4.88
C VAL A 54 -9.60 -3.82 -5.88
N CYS A 55 -8.50 -4.29 -6.46
CA CYS A 55 -7.56 -3.49 -7.23
C CYS A 55 -7.19 -4.19 -8.55
N PRO A 56 -8.14 -4.43 -9.48
CA PRO A 56 -7.90 -5.25 -10.67
C PRO A 56 -6.74 -4.79 -11.54
N GLN A 57 -6.44 -3.48 -11.56
CA GLN A 57 -5.35 -2.90 -12.35
C GLN A 57 -3.98 -3.51 -12.05
N ILE A 58 -3.77 -4.11 -10.87
CA ILE A 58 -2.50 -4.75 -10.52
C ILE A 58 -2.14 -5.88 -11.49
N ILE A 59 -3.14 -6.56 -12.07
CA ILE A 59 -2.94 -7.68 -12.98
C ILE A 59 -2.36 -7.27 -14.34
N ALA A 60 -2.48 -5.98 -14.70
CA ALA A 60 -1.97 -5.42 -15.94
C ALA A 60 -0.64 -4.68 -15.75
N LEU A 61 -0.08 -4.66 -14.53
CA LEU A 61 1.20 -4.04 -14.28
C LEU A 61 2.33 -4.92 -14.80
N ASN A 62 3.40 -4.29 -15.29
CA ASN A 62 4.64 -5.00 -15.55
C ASN A 62 5.27 -5.42 -14.20
N CYS A 63 5.50 -6.72 -14.03
CA CYS A 63 6.00 -7.31 -12.79
C CYS A 63 7.33 -6.69 -12.33
N GLU A 64 8.34 -6.76 -13.20
CA GLU A 64 9.71 -6.35 -12.89
C GLU A 64 9.85 -4.84 -12.68
N ARG A 65 9.12 -4.04 -13.48
CA ARG A 65 9.24 -2.58 -13.45
C ARG A 65 8.35 -1.92 -12.40
N ASN A 66 7.28 -2.57 -11.96
CA ASN A 66 6.29 -1.93 -11.08
C ASN A 66 6.03 -2.70 -9.79
N LEU A 67 5.79 -4.01 -9.87
CA LEU A 67 5.30 -4.77 -8.72
C LEU A 67 6.45 -5.24 -7.82
N LEU A 68 7.48 -5.85 -8.40
CA LEU A 68 8.65 -6.33 -7.66
C LEU A 68 9.36 -5.21 -6.88
N PRO A 69 9.63 -4.01 -7.45
CA PRO A 69 10.26 -2.94 -6.69
C PRO A 69 9.45 -2.47 -5.47
N LYS A 70 8.11 -2.58 -5.52
CA LYS A 70 7.26 -2.26 -4.37
C LYS A 70 7.34 -3.33 -3.29
N ILE A 71 7.38 -4.60 -3.68
CA ILE A 71 7.56 -5.73 -2.76
C ILE A 71 8.92 -5.62 -2.06
N GLU A 72 9.98 -5.37 -2.82
CA GLU A 72 11.34 -5.17 -2.30
C GLU A 72 11.42 -3.95 -1.39
N PHE A 73 10.73 -2.85 -1.73
CA PHE A 73 10.64 -1.68 -0.87
C PHE A 73 10.01 -2.00 0.50
N PHE A 74 8.93 -2.77 0.54
CA PHE A 74 8.34 -3.16 1.83
C PHE A 74 9.31 -4.01 2.66
N GLY A 75 10.03 -4.92 2.01
CA GLY A 75 11.09 -5.70 2.68
C GLY A 75 12.22 -4.82 3.22
N SER A 76 12.69 -3.85 2.43
CA SER A 76 13.82 -2.98 2.82
C SER A 76 13.51 -2.03 3.96
N ILE A 77 12.23 -1.70 4.19
CA ILE A 77 11.78 -0.91 5.34
C ILE A 77 11.41 -1.77 6.57
N GLY A 78 11.66 -3.08 6.52
CA GLY A 78 11.43 -3.99 7.67
C GLY A 78 10.04 -4.62 7.75
N VAL A 79 9.26 -4.63 6.66
CA VAL A 79 8.06 -5.48 6.61
C VAL A 79 8.51 -6.93 6.41
N LEU A 80 8.25 -7.77 7.42
CA LEU A 80 8.55 -9.19 7.37
C LEU A 80 7.78 -9.90 6.24
N SER A 81 8.39 -10.92 5.63
CA SER A 81 7.80 -11.69 4.54
C SER A 81 6.41 -12.23 4.88
N ASP A 82 6.21 -12.74 6.10
CA ASP A 82 4.92 -13.30 6.55
C ASP A 82 3.85 -12.23 6.81
N ASP A 83 4.26 -10.98 6.98
CA ASP A 83 3.38 -9.84 7.21
C ASP A 83 3.01 -9.12 5.90
N LEU A 84 3.83 -9.24 4.87
CA LEU A 84 3.60 -8.59 3.59
C LEU A 84 2.26 -8.99 2.95
N PRO A 85 1.90 -10.29 2.84
CA PRO A 85 0.60 -10.69 2.31
C PRO A 85 -0.58 -10.12 3.12
N LYS A 86 -0.44 -10.06 4.45
CA LYS A 86 -1.47 -9.49 5.34
C LYS A 86 -1.64 -7.99 5.11
N LEU A 87 -0.53 -7.25 5.04
CA LEU A 87 -0.51 -5.82 4.77
C LEU A 87 -1.17 -5.50 3.43
N ILE A 88 -0.69 -6.11 2.35
CA ILE A 88 -1.18 -5.83 1.00
C ILE A 88 -2.62 -6.29 0.83
N SER A 89 -3.01 -7.44 1.38
CA SER A 89 -4.40 -7.92 1.31
C SER A 89 -5.38 -7.04 2.09
N SER A 90 -4.89 -6.31 3.09
CA SER A 90 -5.69 -5.31 3.82
C SER A 90 -5.83 -4.00 3.04
N THR A 91 -4.77 -3.59 2.33
CA THR A 91 -4.73 -2.35 1.56
C THR A 91 -4.11 -2.56 0.16
N PRO A 92 -4.83 -3.21 -0.78
CA PRO A 92 -4.29 -3.55 -2.11
C PRO A 92 -3.78 -2.36 -2.91
N HIS A 93 -4.34 -1.18 -2.68
CA HIS A 93 -3.97 0.07 -3.34
C HIS A 93 -2.52 0.50 -3.08
N LEU A 94 -1.85 -0.04 -2.05
CA LEU A 94 -0.41 0.14 -1.84
C LEU A 94 0.40 -0.30 -3.07
N LEU A 95 -0.05 -1.33 -3.78
CA LEU A 95 0.58 -1.79 -5.02
C LEU A 95 0.20 -0.94 -6.25
N ALA A 96 -0.81 -0.09 -6.16
CA ALA A 96 -1.26 0.76 -7.27
C ALA A 96 -0.62 2.15 -7.26
N VAL A 97 -0.28 2.70 -6.08
CA VAL A 97 0.35 4.02 -5.97
C VAL A 97 1.83 4.00 -6.38
N SER A 98 2.38 5.16 -6.75
CA SER A 98 3.78 5.29 -7.16
C SER A 98 4.73 5.00 -6.00
N LEU A 99 5.75 4.18 -6.25
CA LEU A 99 6.83 3.96 -5.28
C LEU A 99 7.58 5.28 -5.02
N LYS A 100 8.10 5.88 -6.10
CA LYS A 100 8.94 7.09 -6.05
C LYS A 100 8.20 8.34 -5.56
N ASN A 101 6.93 8.49 -5.93
CA ASN A 101 6.18 9.73 -5.67
C ASN A 101 5.19 9.61 -4.50
N ARG A 102 5.01 8.41 -3.94
CA ARG A 102 4.06 8.21 -2.83
C ARG A 102 4.63 7.37 -1.70
N LEU A 103 4.95 6.11 -1.94
CA LEU A 103 5.35 5.19 -0.87
C LEU A 103 6.64 5.62 -0.18
N SER A 104 7.71 5.85 -0.95
CA SER A 104 9.02 6.21 -0.39
C SER A 104 9.02 7.60 0.27
N PRO A 105 8.43 8.66 -0.34
CA PRO A 105 8.31 9.95 0.33
C PRO A 105 7.52 9.90 1.63
N ASN A 106 6.38 9.20 1.66
CA ASN A 106 5.56 9.09 2.87
C ASN A 106 6.28 8.32 3.98
N TYR A 107 7.01 7.26 3.63
CA TYR A 107 7.86 6.55 4.56
C TYR A 107 8.94 7.45 5.16
N ASN A 108 9.70 8.15 4.29
CA ASN A 108 10.78 9.04 4.73
C ASN A 108 10.25 10.19 5.61
N PHE A 109 9.06 10.71 5.28
CA PHE A 109 8.40 11.72 6.09
C PHE A 109 8.13 11.23 7.52
N LEU A 110 7.57 10.02 7.67
CA LEU A 110 7.36 9.42 9.01
C LEU A 110 8.68 9.11 9.71
N LYS A 111 9.70 8.64 8.96
CA LYS A 111 11.03 8.36 9.51
C LYS A 111 11.66 9.61 10.11
N ASN A 112 11.44 10.78 9.51
CA ASN A 112 11.92 12.06 10.05
C ASN A 112 11.19 12.52 11.33
N ILE A 113 10.04 11.92 11.68
CA ILE A 113 9.27 12.25 12.89
C ILE A 113 9.50 11.22 14.00
N VAL A 114 9.53 9.95 13.63
CA VAL A 114 9.51 8.81 14.56
C VAL A 114 10.88 8.14 14.72
N VAL A 115 11.80 8.39 13.77
CA VAL A 115 13.21 7.91 13.74
C VAL A 115 13.38 6.40 13.55
N LEU A 116 12.69 5.57 14.34
CA LEU A 116 12.83 4.11 14.32
C LEU A 116 11.99 3.44 13.23
N ASP A 117 12.64 2.68 12.34
CA ASP A 117 12.00 2.03 11.18
C ASP A 117 10.85 1.09 11.58
N GLU A 118 11.03 0.29 12.63
CA GLU A 118 9.98 -0.61 13.13
C GLU A 118 8.71 0.14 13.59
N VAL A 119 8.88 1.34 14.16
CA VAL A 119 7.76 2.17 14.59
C VAL A 119 7.12 2.85 13.38
N VAL A 120 7.90 3.28 12.39
CA VAL A 120 7.37 3.80 11.12
C VAL A 120 6.49 2.76 10.42
N VAL A 121 6.94 1.51 10.31
CA VAL A 121 6.14 0.42 9.73
C VAL A 121 4.86 0.20 10.52
N ARG A 122 4.92 0.24 11.86
CA ARG A 122 3.74 0.12 12.74
C ARG A 122 2.73 1.24 12.48
N VAL A 123 3.20 2.48 12.36
CA VAL A 123 2.38 3.66 12.04
C VAL A 123 1.75 3.54 10.65
N MET A 124 2.54 3.19 9.63
CA MET A 124 2.09 2.96 8.26
C MET A 124 0.96 1.92 8.21
N LYS A 125 1.15 0.76 8.88
CA LYS A 125 0.13 -0.31 8.98
C LYS A 125 -1.19 0.21 9.59
N ARG A 126 -1.12 1.14 10.54
CA ARG A 126 -2.31 1.72 11.22
C ARG A 126 -2.99 2.84 10.41
N MET A 127 -2.26 3.59 9.59
CA MET A 127 -2.80 4.69 8.78
C MET A 127 -3.72 4.22 7.64
N LYS A 128 -3.58 2.97 7.18
CA LYS A 128 -4.41 2.38 6.11
C LYS A 128 -4.49 3.32 4.89
N TRP A 129 -5.69 3.74 4.51
CA TRP A 129 -6.03 4.64 3.41
C TRP A 129 -5.32 6.01 3.52
N ALA A 130 -5.06 6.50 4.74
CA ALA A 130 -4.40 7.78 4.93
C ALA A 130 -2.96 7.76 4.40
N PHE A 131 -2.28 6.61 4.49
CA PHE A 131 -0.92 6.44 3.94
C PHE A 131 -0.88 6.50 2.40
N LEU A 132 -2.02 6.34 1.72
CA LEU A 132 -2.08 6.44 0.26
C LEU A 132 -2.15 7.90 -0.23
N ARG A 133 -2.44 8.85 0.67
CA ARG A 133 -2.48 10.28 0.37
C ARG A 133 -1.08 10.88 0.40
N ASP A 134 -0.94 12.07 -0.17
CA ASP A 134 0.33 12.79 -0.15
C ASP A 134 0.56 13.41 1.23
N PHE A 135 1.60 12.97 1.94
CA PHE A 135 1.93 13.55 3.25
C PHE A 135 2.33 15.01 3.18
N ASN A 136 2.84 15.49 2.05
CA ASN A 136 3.14 16.91 1.88
C ASN A 136 1.87 17.77 1.90
N SER A 137 0.73 17.23 1.46
CA SER A 137 -0.52 18.01 1.41
C SER A 137 -1.44 17.81 2.60
N ASN A 138 -1.31 16.71 3.37
CA ASN A 138 -2.25 16.42 4.47
C ASN A 138 -1.63 16.33 5.87
N LEU A 139 -0.37 15.93 6.01
CA LEU A 139 0.27 15.71 7.31
C LEU A 139 1.34 16.78 7.59
N ALA A 140 2.12 17.16 6.58
CA ALA A 140 3.15 18.18 6.71
C ALA A 140 2.62 19.52 7.24
N PRO A 141 1.46 20.05 6.80
CA PRO A 141 0.92 21.28 7.37
C PRO A 141 0.59 21.16 8.86
N ASN A 142 0.01 20.03 9.29
CA ASN A 142 -0.33 19.79 10.70
C ASN A 142 0.95 19.71 11.56
N ILE A 143 1.97 19.02 11.08
CA ILE A 143 3.26 18.92 11.78
C ILE A 143 3.98 20.27 11.83
N ALA A 144 3.89 21.07 10.76
CA ALA A 144 4.45 22.43 10.73
C ALA A 144 3.75 23.33 11.75
N PHE A 145 2.41 23.32 11.78
CA PHE A 145 1.62 24.08 12.75
C PHE A 145 1.96 23.71 14.20
N LEU A 146 2.05 22.41 14.52
CA LEU A 146 2.42 21.97 15.88
C LEU A 146 3.83 22.47 16.28
N ARG A 147 4.78 22.50 15.33
CA ARG A 147 6.12 23.06 15.57
C ARG A 147 6.06 24.57 15.78
N GLU A 148 5.26 25.28 14.99
CA GLU A 148 5.10 26.73 15.06
C GLU A 148 4.56 27.18 16.43
N ILE A 149 3.58 26.46 16.98
CA ILE A 149 3.05 26.73 18.32
C ILE A 149 3.93 26.18 19.46
N GLY A 150 5.13 25.68 19.14
CA GLY A 150 6.13 25.28 20.12
C GLY A 150 5.95 23.88 20.73
N VAL A 151 5.15 22.99 20.12
CA VAL A 151 5.02 21.61 20.61
C VAL A 151 6.37 20.89 20.47
N PRO A 152 6.91 20.28 21.55
CA PRO A 152 8.18 19.56 21.48
C PRO A 152 8.15 18.41 20.47
N ALA A 153 9.29 18.17 19.81
CA ALA A 153 9.40 17.12 18.79
C ALA A 153 9.02 15.72 19.33
N SER A 154 9.34 15.42 20.58
CA SER A 154 8.95 14.17 21.26
C SER A 154 7.43 14.04 21.40
N ASN A 155 6.72 15.12 21.75
CA ASN A 155 5.26 15.14 21.83
C ASN A 155 4.61 14.94 20.46
N ILE A 156 5.15 15.57 19.41
CA ILE A 156 4.68 15.37 18.03
C ILE A 156 4.89 13.91 17.61
N SER A 157 6.06 13.35 17.90
CA SER A 157 6.38 11.96 17.62
C SER A 157 5.39 11.01 18.30
N ASN A 158 5.17 11.19 19.61
CA ASN A 158 4.20 10.42 20.38
C ASN A 158 2.77 10.54 19.85
N PHE A 159 2.38 11.73 19.39
CA PHE A 159 1.06 11.96 18.78
C PHE A 159 0.89 11.17 17.49
N VAL A 160 1.87 11.23 16.58
CA VAL A 160 1.86 10.46 15.31
C VAL A 160 1.87 8.96 15.57
N ILE A 161 2.64 8.49 16.56
CA ILE A 161 2.69 7.06 16.94
C ILE A 161 1.35 6.60 17.51
N SER A 162 0.75 7.37 18.41
CA SER A 162 -0.45 6.98 19.16
C SER A 162 -1.72 7.13 18.32
N ASN A 163 -1.80 8.21 17.53
CA ASN A 163 -2.98 8.57 16.73
C ASN A 163 -2.64 8.81 15.24
N PRO A 164 -2.15 7.79 14.48
CA PRO A 164 -1.70 7.97 13.11
C PRO A 164 -2.73 8.60 12.17
N CYS A 165 -3.97 8.09 12.17
CA CYS A 165 -5.03 8.65 11.31
C CYS A 165 -5.42 10.07 11.74
N GLY A 166 -5.51 10.33 13.05
CA GLY A 166 -5.85 11.64 13.61
C GLY A 166 -4.83 12.72 13.23
N ALA A 167 -3.55 12.38 13.21
CA ALA A 167 -2.50 13.30 12.79
C ALA A 167 -2.65 13.79 11.34
N SER A 168 -3.31 12.99 10.48
CA SER A 168 -3.55 13.32 9.07
C SER A 168 -4.90 14.01 8.79
N ILE A 169 -5.70 14.28 9.82
CA ILE A 169 -7.00 14.97 9.73
C ILE A 169 -6.80 16.39 10.27
N ILE A 170 -7.05 17.38 9.42
CA ILE A 170 -6.95 18.80 9.78
C ILE A 170 -8.08 19.13 10.80
N PRO A 171 -7.82 19.89 11.88
CA PRO A 171 -8.88 20.64 12.54
C PRO A 171 -9.28 21.78 11.59
N SER A 172 -10.49 21.68 11.04
CA SER A 172 -11.14 22.77 10.30
C SER A 172 -11.24 24.04 11.13
#